data_AF-A0A2E3P8Y6-F1
#
_entry.id   AF-A0A2E3P8Y6-F1
#
_cell.length_a   1.000
_cell.length_b   1.000
_cell.length_c   1.000
_cell.angle_alpha   90.00
_cell.angle_beta   90.00
_cell.angle_gamma   90.00
#
_symmetry.space_group_name_H-M   'P 1'
#
loop_
_entity.id
_entity.type
_entity.pdbx_description
1 polymer ?
#
loop_
_entity_poly.entity_id
_entity_poly.type
_entity_poly.pdbx_seq_one_letter_code
_entity_poly.pdbx_strand_id
1 'polypeptide(L)'
;MFRLALPLAFLAAPALADDPLVESVTARASASGWSFDVTLSHPDTGWDHYADGWRVLAPDNTELGMRELVHPHVNEQPFTRSLSGVQIPAGITQVQIQARCITDGWSATTYPVDLD
;
A
#
# COMPACT_ATOMS: atom_id res chain seq x y z
N MET A 1 -38.63 -16.44 -43.95
CA MET A 1 -37.62 -15.42 -43.55
C MET A 1 -37.37 -15.61 -42.06
N PHE A 2 -36.30 -16.33 -41.67
CA PHE A 2 -35.97 -16.54 -40.27
C PHE A 2 -34.85 -15.55 -39.90
N ARG A 3 -35.17 -14.54 -39.10
CA ARG A 3 -34.21 -13.53 -38.64
C ARG A 3 -33.38 -14.16 -37.51
N LEU A 4 -32.10 -14.43 -37.78
CA LEU A 4 -31.12 -14.79 -36.75
C LEU A 4 -30.92 -13.56 -35.85
N ALA A 5 -31.34 -13.62 -34.60
CA ALA A 5 -30.96 -12.64 -33.59
C ALA A 5 -29.62 -13.07 -32.99
N LEU A 6 -28.56 -12.31 -33.23
CA LEU A 6 -27.24 -12.53 -32.65
C LEU A 6 -27.24 -11.95 -31.23
N PRO A 7 -27.04 -12.77 -30.17
CA PRO A 7 -26.95 -12.24 -28.82
C PRO A 7 -25.62 -11.50 -28.65
N LEU A 8 -25.70 -10.22 -28.30
CA LEU A 8 -24.54 -9.40 -27.95
C LEU A 8 -24.08 -9.79 -26.54
N ALA A 9 -23.06 -10.63 -26.43
CA ALA A 9 -22.42 -10.95 -25.16
C ALA A 9 -21.54 -9.77 -24.72
N PHE A 10 -21.95 -9.07 -23.66
CA PHE A 10 -21.08 -8.10 -22.99
C PHE A 10 -19.98 -8.87 -22.24
N LEU A 11 -18.75 -8.76 -22.71
CA LEU A 11 -17.56 -9.16 -21.95
C LEU A 11 -17.35 -8.13 -20.85
N ALA A 12 -17.78 -8.45 -19.62
CA ALA A 12 -17.39 -7.68 -18.45
C ALA A 12 -15.91 -7.98 -18.16
N ALA A 13 -15.04 -6.99 -18.33
CA ALA A 13 -13.69 -7.07 -17.81
C ALA A 13 -13.76 -7.14 -16.27
N PRO A 14 -12.90 -7.93 -15.61
CA PRO A 14 -12.83 -7.91 -14.15
C PRO A 14 -12.47 -6.49 -13.71
N ALA A 15 -13.32 -5.89 -12.88
CA ALA A 15 -12.92 -4.72 -12.12
C ALA A 15 -11.94 -5.22 -11.05
N LEU A 16 -10.65 -4.97 -11.25
CA LEU A 16 -9.68 -5.10 -10.17
C LEU A 16 -10.02 -4.02 -9.15
N ALA A 17 -10.13 -4.39 -7.87
CA ALA A 17 -10.21 -3.40 -6.81
C ALA A 17 -8.93 -2.55 -6.84
N ASP A 18 -9.04 -1.25 -6.60
CA ASP A 18 -7.85 -0.39 -6.60
C ASP A 18 -6.96 -0.75 -5.41
N ASP A 19 -5.70 -1.09 -5.68
CA ASP A 19 -4.67 -1.35 -4.67
C ASP A 19 -4.53 -0.16 -3.70
N PRO A 20 -4.13 -0.38 -2.44
CA PRO A 20 -3.78 0.73 -1.56
C PRO A 20 -2.64 1.54 -2.15
N LEU A 21 -2.79 2.86 -2.16
CA LEU A 21 -1.83 3.81 -2.69
C LEU A 21 -1.08 4.50 -1.55
N VAL A 22 0.23 4.65 -1.73
CA VAL A 22 1.06 5.51 -0.87
C VAL A 22 1.05 6.92 -1.47
N GLU A 23 0.36 7.83 -0.80
CA GLU A 23 0.19 9.22 -1.26
C GLU A 23 1.41 10.08 -0.93
N SER A 24 1.97 9.89 0.27
CA SER A 24 3.18 10.59 0.70
C SER A 24 3.88 9.86 1.84
N VAL A 25 5.19 10.08 1.95
CA VAL A 25 6.01 9.55 3.04
C VAL A 25 6.91 10.64 3.59
N THR A 26 6.96 10.78 4.91
CA THR A 26 8.01 11.57 5.58
C THR A 26 8.92 10.65 6.36
N ALA A 27 10.21 10.60 5.98
CA ALA A 27 11.25 9.87 6.69
C ALA A 27 12.05 10.82 7.59
N ARG A 28 12.37 10.39 8.81
CA ARG A 28 13.21 11.15 9.74
C ARG A 28 14.15 10.22 10.50
N ALA A 29 15.44 10.58 10.55
CA ALA A 29 16.40 9.89 11.39
C ALA A 29 16.19 10.21 12.87
N SER A 30 16.41 9.23 13.75
CA SER A 30 16.40 9.39 15.20
C SER A 30 17.51 8.56 15.85
N ALA A 31 17.79 8.78 17.14
CA ALA A 31 18.78 8.00 17.89
C ALA A 31 18.44 6.50 17.95
N SER A 32 17.17 6.13 17.80
CA SER A 32 16.68 4.75 17.83
C SER A 32 16.48 4.14 16.43
N GLY A 33 16.92 4.80 15.35
CA GLY A 33 16.68 4.39 13.96
C GLY A 33 15.78 5.36 13.21
N TRP A 34 15.21 4.93 12.09
CA TRP A 34 14.36 5.77 11.25
C TRP A 34 12.89 5.71 11.67
N SER A 35 12.20 6.83 11.48
CA SER A 35 10.75 6.94 11.59
C SER A 35 10.15 7.33 10.24
N PHE A 36 9.05 6.68 9.89
CA PHE A 36 8.31 6.90 8.66
C PHE A 36 6.86 7.23 9.00
N ASP A 37 6.40 8.40 8.55
CA ASP A 37 4.98 8.74 8.50
C ASP A 37 4.47 8.48 7.08
N VAL A 38 3.58 7.51 6.91
CA VAL A 38 3.07 7.11 5.60
C VAL A 38 1.60 7.48 5.51
N THR A 39 1.26 8.25 4.49
CA THR A 39 -0.11 8.59 4.13
C THR A 39 -0.61 7.62 3.06
N LEU A 40 -1.71 6.93 3.34
CA LEU A 40 -2.33 5.96 2.44
C LEU A 40 -3.71 6.41 1.98
N SER A 41 -4.10 5.96 0.79
CA SER A 41 -5.49 5.91 0.35
C SER A 41 -5.85 4.50 -0.14
N HIS A 42 -7.07 4.05 0.14
CA HIS A 42 -7.61 2.79 -0.36
C HIS A 42 -9.14 2.85 -0.34
N PRO A 43 -9.85 2.29 -1.34
CA PRO A 43 -11.31 2.23 -1.35
C PRO A 43 -11.84 1.17 -0.35
N ASP A 44 -11.55 1.35 0.94
CA ASP A 44 -12.02 0.46 2.02
C ASP A 44 -13.55 0.32 1.96
N THR A 45 -14.05 -0.92 1.99
CA THR A 45 -15.50 -1.21 2.06
C THR A 45 -15.93 -1.81 3.39
N GLY A 46 -14.98 -2.10 4.29
CA GLY A 46 -15.23 -2.61 5.63
C GLY A 46 -14.18 -3.62 6.08
N TRP A 47 -14.52 -4.45 7.06
CA TRP A 47 -13.61 -5.42 7.67
C TRP A 47 -13.07 -6.49 6.71
N ASP A 48 -13.79 -6.74 5.61
CA ASP A 48 -13.39 -7.73 4.61
C ASP A 48 -12.55 -7.14 3.47
N HIS A 49 -12.39 -5.82 3.41
CA HIS A 49 -11.63 -5.15 2.35
C HIS A 49 -11.17 -3.77 2.81
N TYR A 50 -9.94 -3.73 3.32
CA TYR A 50 -9.29 -2.51 3.75
C TYR A 50 -7.76 -2.64 3.65
N ALA A 51 -7.06 -1.49 3.67
CA ALA A 51 -5.61 -1.47 3.79
C ALA A 51 -5.17 -1.93 5.20
N ASP A 52 -4.56 -3.11 5.31
CA ASP A 52 -4.20 -3.73 6.59
C ASP A 52 -2.73 -3.53 6.99
N GLY A 53 -1.96 -2.84 6.16
CA GLY A 53 -0.64 -2.37 6.56
C GLY A 53 0.27 -1.93 5.42
N TRP A 54 1.49 -1.59 5.80
CA TRP A 54 2.55 -1.22 4.88
C TRP A 54 3.93 -1.51 5.48
N ARG A 55 4.89 -1.82 4.62
CA ARG A 55 6.26 -2.17 5.02
C ARG A 55 7.31 -1.27 4.42
N VAL A 56 8.45 -1.19 5.10
CA VAL A 56 9.68 -0.58 4.61
C VAL A 56 10.55 -1.70 4.03
N LEU A 57 10.97 -1.54 2.79
CA LEU A 57 11.82 -2.48 2.07
C LEU A 57 13.18 -1.86 1.75
N ALA A 58 14.24 -2.64 1.91
CA ALA A 58 15.54 -2.36 1.33
C ALA A 58 15.49 -2.46 -0.21
N PRO A 59 16.51 -1.95 -0.94
CA PRO A 59 16.57 -2.05 -2.41
C PRO A 59 16.52 -3.48 -2.96
N ASP A 60 16.93 -4.48 -2.16
CA ASP A 60 16.87 -5.91 -2.51
C ASP A 60 15.54 -6.58 -2.14
N ASN A 61 14.53 -5.80 -1.73
CA ASN A 61 13.22 -6.23 -1.22
C ASN A 61 13.25 -6.94 0.13
N THR A 62 14.34 -6.87 0.89
CA THR A 62 14.35 -7.29 2.29
C THR A 62 13.44 -6.38 3.12
N GLU A 63 12.55 -6.98 3.91
CA GLU A 63 11.69 -6.23 4.83
C GLU A 63 12.47 -5.73 6.05
N LEU A 64 12.46 -4.41 6.26
CA LEU A 64 13.15 -3.74 7.36
C LEU A 64 12.19 -3.41 8.53
N GLY A 65 10.88 -3.40 8.26
CA GLY A 65 9.85 -3.19 9.27
C GLY A 65 8.46 -3.10 8.63
N MET A 66 7.43 -3.35 9.44
CA MET A 66 6.03 -3.39 9.00
C MET A 66 5.16 -2.61 9.98
N ARG A 67 4.22 -1.84 9.45
CA ARG A 67 3.12 -1.24 10.20
C ARG A 67 1.83 -1.97 9.88
N GLU A 68 1.32 -2.72 10.84
CA GLU A 68 -0.01 -3.31 10.78
C GLU A 68 -1.10 -2.27 11.08
N LEU A 69 -2.23 -2.40 10.39
CA LEU A 69 -3.45 -1.62 10.55
C LEU A 69 -4.60 -2.57 10.85
N VAL A 70 -5.24 -2.39 12.00
CA VAL A 70 -6.15 -3.39 12.57
C VAL A 70 -7.62 -2.99 12.47
N HIS A 71 -7.94 -1.98 11.65
CA HIS A 71 -9.32 -1.57 11.39
C HIS A 71 -9.46 -0.86 10.03
N PRO A 72 -10.65 -0.88 9.42
CA PRO A 72 -10.94 -0.10 8.21
C PRO A 72 -10.92 1.41 8.47
N HIS A 73 -10.63 2.16 7.43
CA HIS A 73 -10.57 3.62 7.38
C HIS A 73 -11.56 4.21 6.36
N VAL A 74 -12.74 3.60 6.17
CA VAL A 74 -13.76 4.00 5.17
C VAL A 74 -14.06 5.51 5.15
N ASN A 75 -14.09 6.16 6.32
CA ASN A 75 -14.41 7.58 6.48
C ASN A 75 -13.20 8.46 6.82
N GLU A 76 -11.99 7.92 6.74
CA GLU A 76 -10.72 8.58 7.09
C GLU A 76 -9.76 8.38 5.91
N GLN A 77 -10.07 8.99 4.76
CA GLN A 77 -9.23 8.88 3.57
C GLN A 77 -8.85 10.28 3.04
N PRO A 78 -7.56 10.52 2.73
CA PRO A 78 -6.42 9.68 3.08
C PRO A 78 -6.13 9.71 4.60
N PHE A 79 -5.38 8.74 5.11
CA PHE A 79 -4.94 8.70 6.50
C PHE A 79 -3.44 8.45 6.63
N THR A 80 -2.85 8.95 7.72
CA THR A 80 -1.41 8.79 8.00
C THR A 80 -1.19 7.90 9.21
N ARG A 81 -0.24 6.96 9.12
CA ARG A 81 0.22 6.15 10.26
C ARG A 81 1.74 6.07 10.27
N SER A 82 2.30 5.94 11.47
CA SER A 82 3.75 6.01 11.68
C SER A 82 4.35 4.67 12.10
N LEU A 83 5.56 4.41 11.63
CA LEU A 83 6.44 3.34 12.11
C LEU A 83 7.76 3.96 12.55
N SER A 84 8.20 3.67 13.77
CA SER A 84 9.43 4.21 14.35
C SER A 84 10.40 3.08 14.69
N GLY A 85 11.69 3.40 14.75
CA GLY A 85 12.73 2.47 15.17
C GLY A 85 13.18 1.49 14.07
N VAL A 86 12.89 1.81 12.81
CA VAL A 86 13.31 1.00 11.67
C VAL A 86 14.83 1.07 11.54
N GLN A 87 15.49 -0.08 11.65
CA GLN A 87 16.95 -0.16 11.49
C GLN A 87 17.28 -0.28 10.01
N ILE A 88 18.05 0.69 9.51
CA ILE A 88 18.48 0.72 8.10
C ILE A 88 19.99 0.47 8.08
N PRO A 89 20.46 -0.61 7.42
CA PRO A 89 21.88 -0.88 7.25
C PRO A 89 22.65 0.32 6.67
N ALA A 90 23.88 0.52 7.15
CA ALA A 90 24.75 1.57 6.64
C ALA A 90 24.97 1.42 5.12
N GLY A 91 24.94 2.55 4.41
CA GLY A 91 25.11 2.58 2.96
C GLY A 91 23.82 2.48 2.15
N ILE A 92 22.67 2.19 2.77
CA ILE A 92 21.36 2.34 2.12
C ILE A 92 20.93 3.80 2.23
N THR A 93 20.75 4.44 1.07
CA THR A 93 20.30 5.85 0.96
C THR A 93 18.86 5.99 0.45
N GLN A 94 18.23 4.87 0.05
CA GLN A 94 16.86 4.85 -0.42
C GLN A 94 16.19 3.55 0.05
N VAL A 95 14.95 3.65 0.48
CA VAL A 95 14.06 2.51 0.79
C VAL A 95 12.80 2.60 -0.06
N GLN A 96 11.99 1.56 0.00
CA GLN A 96 10.68 1.51 -0.66
C GLN A 96 9.58 1.27 0.37
N ILE A 97 8.45 1.95 0.23
CA ILE A 97 7.23 1.64 0.98
C ILE A 97 6.29 0.83 0.11
N GLN A 98 5.75 -0.26 0.65
CA GLN A 98 4.75 -1.08 -0.03
C GLN A 98 3.54 -1.27 0.88
N ALA A 99 2.35 -0.93 0.38
CA ALA A 99 1.09 -1.09 1.10
C ALA A 99 0.42 -2.44 0.80
N ARG A 100 -0.54 -2.83 1.64
CA ARG A 100 -1.23 -4.11 1.56
C ARG A 100 -2.73 -3.96 1.83
N CYS A 101 -3.53 -4.61 0.99
CA CYS A 101 -4.95 -4.87 1.23
C CYS A 101 -5.10 -6.24 1.88
N ILE A 102 -6.01 -6.37 2.85
CA ILE A 102 -6.27 -7.66 3.53
C ILE A 102 -6.72 -8.77 2.58
N THR A 103 -7.36 -8.41 1.47
CA THR A 103 -7.94 -9.36 0.50
C THR A 103 -7.08 -9.49 -0.76
N ASP A 104 -6.63 -8.38 -1.32
CA ASP A 104 -5.89 -8.36 -2.60
C ASP A 104 -4.37 -8.55 -2.41
N GLY A 105 -3.89 -8.43 -1.17
CA GLY A 105 -2.48 -8.59 -0.83
C GLY A 105 -1.66 -7.34 -1.07
N TRP A 106 -0.38 -7.52 -1.39
CA TRP A 106 0.57 -6.41 -1.54
C TRP A 106 0.34 -5.66 -2.84
N SER A 107 0.32 -4.32 -2.78
CA SER A 107 0.22 -3.48 -3.97
C SER A 107 1.35 -3.82 -4.95
N ALA A 108 1.03 -3.82 -6.25
CA ALA A 108 2.03 -4.12 -7.28
C ALA A 108 3.11 -3.03 -7.40
N THR A 109 2.82 -1.83 -6.91
CA THR A 109 3.73 -0.68 -6.92
C THR A 109 4.33 -0.42 -5.54
N THR A 110 5.50 0.20 -5.55
CA THR A 110 6.19 0.69 -4.36
C THR A 110 6.44 2.19 -4.47
N TYR A 111 6.59 2.84 -3.32
CA TYR A 111 6.92 4.26 -3.22
C TYR A 111 8.37 4.42 -2.77
N PRO A 112 9.29 4.93 -3.62
CA PRO A 112 10.67 5.16 -3.23
C PRO A 112 10.78 6.34 -2.26
N VAL A 113 11.65 6.21 -1.26
CA VAL A 113 11.91 7.25 -0.25
C VAL A 113 13.41 7.40 -0.07
N ASP A 114 13.91 8.57 -0.42
CA ASP A 114 15.30 8.95 -0.16
C ASP A 114 15.51 9.24 1.34
N LEU A 115 16.66 8.83 1.84
CA LEU A 115 17.06 8.96 3.24
C LEU A 115 18.14 10.05 3.33
N ASP A 116 17.71 11.26 3.67
CA ASP A 116 18.59 12.43 3.86
C ASP A 116 19.22 12.51 5.26
#